data_AF-A0A0Q9SUG9-F1
#
_entry.id   AF-A0A0Q9SUG9-F1
#
_cell.length_a   1.000
_cell.length_b   1.000
_cell.length_c   1.000
_cell.angle_alpha   90.00
_cell.angle_beta   90.00
_cell.angle_gamma   90.00
#
_symmetry.space_group_name_H-M   'P 1'
#
loop_
_entity.id
_entity.type
_entity.pdbx_description
1 polymer ?
#
loop_
_entity_poly.entity_id
_entity_poly.type
_entity_poly.pdbx_seq_one_letter_code
_entity_poly.pdbx_strand_id
1 'polypeptide(L)'
;MGDVEVPVDALWGAQTARAVENFPISGQPVPAGVVHALALLKAAAAEVNAELGVLPEPMAAAVAAAATEVAEGRHDDQFPIDVFQTGSGTSTNMNVNEVVARIAHLATDQAVHPNDHVNAGQSSNDTFPSALRIAATLAVHRDLAPSLLHLAKALRAKESEFADVVKAGRTHLMDAVPVTLGQEFGGYARQVELGAERVLVAAQATAELPLGGTAAGTGLNAAPGFAAAVIDRVSERTGVAFREAADHFEAQSAQDAVVELSGALKVVAVSLTKICNDLRWMSSGPRSGLGEIHLPDLQPGSSIMPGKVNPVLPEATLMVCAQVVGNDTAITVAGASGAFELNVMLPVMARNILESATLLAAATRLLADRCVAGIEADAERSRELAEGSPSIVTPLNRYIGYEAAAAVAKQSIKERRPIRDVVIERGHVASGELTEQQLDEALDVLAMTRPPR
;
A
#
# COMPACT_ATOMS: atom_id res chain seq x y z
N MET A 1 26.64 10.10 30.66
CA MET A 1 26.53 8.98 31.62
C MET A 1 27.88 8.28 31.83
N GLY A 2 28.99 9.03 31.76
CA GLY A 2 30.34 8.44 31.70
C GLY A 2 30.68 7.88 30.32
N ASP A 3 31.88 7.32 30.22
CA ASP A 3 32.49 6.82 28.99
C ASP A 3 31.88 5.47 28.56
N VAL A 4 32.04 5.12 27.29
CA VAL A 4 31.66 3.83 26.68
C VAL A 4 32.60 3.54 25.51
N GLU A 5 32.92 2.27 25.30
CA GLU A 5 33.74 1.86 24.16
C GLU A 5 32.90 1.80 22.87
N VAL A 6 33.48 2.26 21.77
CA VAL A 6 32.84 2.31 20.44
C VAL A 6 33.79 1.66 19.43
N PRO A 7 33.30 0.84 18.48
CA PRO A 7 34.13 0.28 17.41
C PRO A 7 34.89 1.37 16.64
N VAL A 8 36.16 1.12 16.30
CA VAL A 8 37.04 2.12 15.66
C VAL A 8 36.52 2.61 14.31
N ASP A 9 35.83 1.74 13.58
CA ASP A 9 35.29 2.03 12.24
C ASP A 9 33.87 2.60 12.28
N ALA A 10 33.25 2.72 13.47
CA ALA A 10 31.92 3.29 13.60
C ALA A 10 31.97 4.82 13.49
N LEU A 11 31.03 5.39 12.74
CA LEU A 11 30.83 6.84 12.68
C LEU A 11 29.94 7.36 13.82
N TRP A 12 29.21 6.47 14.50
CA TRP A 12 28.36 6.81 15.63
C TRP A 12 29.13 6.88 16.95
N GLY A 13 28.52 7.43 18.00
CA GLY A 13 29.18 7.74 19.26
C GLY A 13 28.60 7.00 20.47
N ALA A 14 28.78 7.62 21.64
CA ALA A 14 28.48 7.03 22.93
C ALA A 14 26.99 6.73 23.14
N GLN A 15 26.09 7.57 22.61
CA GLN A 15 24.65 7.34 22.79
C GLN A 15 24.17 6.18 21.94
N THR A 16 24.66 6.07 20.70
CA THR A 16 24.37 4.93 19.82
C THR A 16 24.91 3.62 20.41
N ALA A 17 26.15 3.62 20.91
CA ALA A 17 26.73 2.41 21.53
C ALA A 17 25.87 1.89 22.70
N ARG A 18 25.41 2.80 23.57
CA ARG A 18 24.48 2.44 24.66
C ARG A 18 23.15 1.92 24.13
N ALA A 19 22.61 2.50 23.06
CA ALA A 19 21.35 2.03 22.48
C ALA A 19 21.47 0.63 21.88
N VAL A 20 22.59 0.33 21.21
CA VAL A 20 22.89 -1.02 20.68
C VAL A 20 22.98 -2.05 21.81
N GLU A 21 23.62 -1.70 22.94
CA GLU A 21 23.71 -2.58 24.11
C GLU A 21 22.36 -2.76 24.82
N ASN A 22 21.57 -1.68 24.94
CA ASN A 22 20.34 -1.69 25.73
C ASN A 22 19.17 -2.38 25.02
N PHE A 23 19.11 -2.32 23.67
CA PHE A 23 17.92 -2.70 22.91
C PHE A 23 18.12 -3.85 21.89
N PRO A 24 18.83 -4.96 22.18
CA PRO A 24 18.97 -6.09 21.25
C PRO A 24 17.69 -6.97 21.22
N ILE A 25 16.57 -6.41 20.78
CA ILE A 25 15.24 -7.04 20.92
C ILE A 25 14.85 -7.84 19.68
N SER A 26 14.88 -7.23 18.50
CA SER A 26 14.44 -7.87 17.25
C SER A 26 15.59 -8.18 16.29
N GLY A 27 16.73 -7.50 16.46
CA GLY A 27 17.83 -7.53 15.51
C GLY A 27 17.54 -6.77 14.22
N GLN A 28 16.42 -6.04 14.15
CA GLN A 28 16.04 -5.23 12.99
C GLN A 28 16.24 -3.75 13.30
N PRO A 29 17.07 -3.04 12.51
CA PRO A 29 17.26 -1.61 12.71
C PRO A 29 16.00 -0.83 12.34
N VAL A 30 15.95 0.43 12.75
CA VAL A 30 14.94 1.39 12.23
C VAL A 30 15.01 1.44 10.70
N PRO A 31 13.87 1.49 9.98
CA PRO A 31 13.87 1.51 8.52
C PRO A 31 14.74 2.65 7.96
N ALA A 32 15.58 2.33 6.96
CA ALA A 32 16.51 3.28 6.35
C ALA A 32 15.81 4.56 5.85
N GLY A 33 14.59 4.47 5.33
CA GLY A 33 13.82 5.64 4.89
C GLY A 33 13.58 6.68 6.00
N VAL A 34 13.46 6.27 7.27
CA VAL A 34 13.35 7.21 8.41
C VAL A 34 14.69 7.87 8.70
N VAL A 35 15.79 7.10 8.63
CA VAL A 35 17.15 7.63 8.79
C VAL A 35 17.46 8.66 7.70
N HIS A 36 17.12 8.35 6.45
CA HIS A 36 17.31 9.26 5.32
C HIS A 36 16.49 10.54 5.48
N ALA A 37 15.23 10.42 5.93
CA ALA A 37 14.36 11.56 6.20
C ALA A 37 14.86 12.41 7.40
N LEU A 38 15.37 11.78 8.46
CA LEU A 38 16.02 12.49 9.57
C LEU A 38 17.24 13.26 9.09
N ALA A 39 18.10 12.64 8.29
CA ALA A 39 19.29 13.28 7.77
C ALA A 39 18.96 14.43 6.80
N LEU A 40 17.92 14.26 5.97
CA LEU A 40 17.39 15.35 5.15
C LEU A 40 16.95 16.55 6.00
N LEU A 41 16.24 16.29 7.12
CA LEU A 41 15.88 17.33 8.09
C LEU A 41 17.13 17.98 8.70
N LYS A 42 18.16 17.20 9.09
CA LYS A 42 19.41 17.76 9.63
C LYS A 42 20.13 18.67 8.62
N ALA A 43 20.14 18.28 7.35
CA ALA A 43 20.75 19.08 6.30
C ALA A 43 20.04 20.43 6.12
N ALA A 44 18.71 20.41 6.01
CA ALA A 44 17.90 21.62 5.90
C ALA A 44 17.98 22.49 7.18
N ALA A 45 17.95 21.88 8.36
CA ALA A 45 18.07 22.57 9.64
C ALA A 45 19.41 23.29 9.79
N ALA A 46 20.53 22.68 9.36
CA ALA A 46 21.84 23.31 9.41
C ALA A 46 21.90 24.59 8.54
N GLU A 47 21.36 24.51 7.31
CA GLU A 47 21.30 25.66 6.40
C GLU A 47 20.44 26.80 6.96
N VAL A 48 19.23 26.48 7.43
CA VAL A 48 18.34 27.48 8.02
C VAL A 48 18.94 28.08 9.28
N ASN A 49 19.60 27.28 10.11
CA ASN A 49 20.30 27.78 11.29
C ASN A 49 21.47 28.72 10.93
N ALA A 50 22.11 28.56 9.77
CA ALA A 50 23.10 29.52 9.28
C ALA A 50 22.43 30.85 8.89
N GLU A 51 21.34 30.77 8.13
CA GLU A 51 20.56 31.93 7.69
C GLU A 51 19.99 32.73 8.88
N LEU A 52 19.62 32.05 9.96
CA LEU A 52 19.13 32.64 11.21
C LEU A 52 20.25 33.05 12.18
N GLY A 53 21.53 32.83 11.84
CA GLY A 53 22.68 33.17 12.68
C GLY A 53 22.85 32.32 13.94
N VAL A 54 22.18 31.15 14.01
CA VAL A 54 22.31 30.17 15.09
C VAL A 54 23.61 29.38 14.96
N LEU A 55 24.00 29.05 13.72
CA LEU A 55 25.26 28.35 13.42
C LEU A 55 26.18 29.21 12.54
N PRO A 56 27.51 29.17 12.75
CA PRO A 56 28.46 29.74 11.82
C PRO A 56 28.37 29.05 10.44
N GLU A 57 28.38 29.84 9.37
CA GLU A 57 28.22 29.35 7.99
C GLU A 57 29.18 28.20 7.61
N PRO A 58 30.50 28.24 7.92
CA PRO A 58 31.40 27.12 7.59
C PRO A 58 31.05 25.81 8.31
N MET A 59 30.47 25.90 9.51
CA MET A 59 30.06 24.73 10.28
C MET A 59 28.73 24.17 9.76
N ALA A 60 27.77 25.05 9.50
CA ALA A 60 26.50 24.68 8.91
C ALA A 60 26.67 24.00 7.55
N ALA A 61 27.56 24.51 6.69
CA ALA A 61 27.89 23.89 5.40
C ALA A 61 28.46 22.48 5.58
N ALA A 62 29.34 22.26 6.56
CA ALA A 62 29.90 20.94 6.85
C ALA A 62 28.85 19.94 7.34
N VAL A 63 27.96 20.39 8.25
CA VAL A 63 26.83 19.58 8.74
C VAL A 63 25.85 19.25 7.62
N ALA A 64 25.50 20.24 6.78
CA ALA A 64 24.57 20.04 5.68
C ALA A 64 25.10 19.05 4.63
N ALA A 65 26.39 19.14 4.29
CA ALA A 65 27.04 18.19 3.38
C ALA A 65 27.05 16.77 3.97
N ALA A 66 27.48 16.61 5.21
CA ALA A 66 27.51 15.32 5.92
C ALA A 66 26.12 14.67 6.01
N ALA A 67 25.12 15.46 6.40
CA ALA A 67 23.74 15.00 6.49
C ALA A 67 23.14 14.65 5.12
N THR A 68 23.53 15.35 4.06
CA THR A 68 23.14 14.99 2.69
C THR A 68 23.70 13.62 2.29
N GLU A 69 24.94 13.28 2.68
CA GLU A 69 25.50 11.94 2.38
C GLU A 69 24.69 10.82 3.04
N VAL A 70 24.27 11.03 4.29
CA VAL A 70 23.42 10.09 5.02
C VAL A 70 22.04 10.01 4.38
N ALA A 71 21.46 11.13 3.96
CA ALA A 71 20.15 11.17 3.28
C ALA A 71 20.15 10.43 1.94
N GLU A 72 21.31 10.33 1.28
CA GLU A 72 21.52 9.58 0.03
C GLU A 72 21.82 8.08 0.25
N GLY A 73 21.86 7.62 1.50
CA GLY A 73 22.11 6.22 1.86
C GLY A 73 23.58 5.78 1.75
N ARG A 74 24.53 6.73 1.74
CA ARG A 74 25.97 6.39 1.63
C ARG A 74 26.56 5.75 2.89
N HIS A 75 25.81 5.76 3.99
CA HIS A 75 26.26 5.35 5.33
C HIS A 75 25.22 4.48 6.05
N ASP A 76 24.41 3.70 5.32
CA ASP A 76 23.29 2.91 5.90
C ASP A 76 23.73 1.89 6.94
N ASP A 77 24.96 1.39 6.83
CA ASP A 77 25.58 0.51 7.83
C ASP A 77 25.89 1.21 9.16
N GLN A 78 25.81 2.55 9.20
CA GLN A 78 26.05 3.40 10.37
C GLN A 78 24.84 3.58 11.30
N PHE A 79 23.77 2.78 11.11
CA PHE A 79 22.51 2.92 11.84
C PHE A 79 22.01 1.58 12.41
N PRO A 80 22.71 1.02 13.42
CA PRO A 80 22.48 -0.34 13.92
C PRO A 80 21.34 -0.44 14.94
N ILE A 81 20.75 0.70 15.35
CA ILE A 81 19.83 0.74 16.49
C ILE A 81 18.53 0.02 16.15
N ASP A 82 18.15 -0.92 17.02
CA ASP A 82 16.92 -1.70 16.90
C ASP A 82 15.68 -0.78 16.85
N VAL A 83 14.68 -1.23 16.11
CA VAL A 83 13.38 -0.57 16.07
C VAL A 83 12.75 -0.46 17.47
N PHE A 84 12.92 -1.45 18.35
CA PHE A 84 12.37 -1.43 19.71
C PHE A 84 13.28 -0.70 20.71
N GLN A 85 13.63 0.53 20.38
CA GLN A 85 14.39 1.44 21.23
C GLN A 85 13.48 2.31 22.12
N THR A 86 14.03 3.38 22.69
CA THR A 86 13.23 4.44 23.31
C THR A 86 12.12 4.93 22.37
N GLY A 87 10.90 5.01 22.90
CA GLY A 87 9.68 5.22 22.15
C GLY A 87 9.56 6.52 21.37
N SER A 88 10.33 7.54 21.74
CA SER A 88 10.43 8.82 21.02
C SER A 88 11.38 8.76 19.82
N GLY A 89 12.13 7.67 19.65
CA GLY A 89 13.20 7.58 18.66
C GLY A 89 14.43 8.42 18.98
N THR A 90 14.62 8.83 20.24
CA THR A 90 15.79 9.62 20.67
C THR A 90 17.11 8.95 20.32
N SER A 91 17.22 7.63 20.47
CA SER A 91 18.48 6.95 20.16
C SER A 91 18.82 7.07 18.68
N THR A 92 17.85 6.90 17.77
CA THR A 92 18.07 7.11 16.33
C THR A 92 18.29 8.57 15.97
N ASN A 93 17.59 9.54 16.57
CA ASN A 93 17.90 10.96 16.35
C ASN A 93 19.36 11.26 16.74
N MET A 94 19.81 10.77 17.89
CA MET A 94 21.19 10.95 18.34
C MET A 94 22.19 10.17 17.49
N ASN A 95 21.83 9.01 16.96
CA ASN A 95 22.67 8.27 16.01
C ASN A 95 22.93 9.07 14.74
N VAL A 96 21.90 9.69 14.17
CA VAL A 96 22.07 10.60 13.02
C VAL A 96 22.95 11.78 13.41
N ASN A 97 22.71 12.40 14.57
CA ASN A 97 23.52 13.52 15.05
C ASN A 97 25.00 13.14 15.21
N GLU A 98 25.30 11.99 15.82
CA GLU A 98 26.67 11.50 16.04
C GLU A 98 27.38 11.20 14.71
N VAL A 99 26.73 10.47 13.80
CA VAL A 99 27.28 10.13 12.48
C VAL A 99 27.55 11.39 11.66
N VAL A 100 26.59 12.31 11.58
CA VAL A 100 26.73 13.58 10.84
C VAL A 100 27.84 14.44 11.43
N ALA A 101 27.91 14.56 12.76
CA ALA A 101 28.97 15.31 13.44
C ALA A 101 30.35 14.71 13.13
N ARG A 102 30.47 13.37 13.16
CA ARG A 102 31.71 12.67 12.87
C ARG A 102 32.16 12.88 11.42
N ILE A 103 31.26 12.75 10.44
CA ILE A 103 31.57 12.98 9.02
C ILE A 103 32.02 14.44 8.81
N ALA A 104 31.28 15.40 9.36
CA ALA A 104 31.60 16.82 9.23
C ALA A 104 32.96 17.16 9.87
N HIS A 105 33.27 16.57 11.03
CA HIS A 105 34.58 16.70 11.68
C HIS A 105 35.70 16.12 10.82
N LEU A 106 35.55 14.88 10.32
CA LEU A 106 36.56 14.23 9.48
C LEU A 106 36.81 14.98 8.16
N ALA A 107 35.80 15.68 7.64
CA ALA A 107 35.92 16.45 6.40
C ALA A 107 36.56 17.84 6.59
N THR A 108 36.49 18.44 7.79
CA THR A 108 36.84 19.86 7.97
C THR A 108 37.72 20.18 9.19
N ASP A 109 38.02 19.18 10.01
CA ASP A 109 38.66 19.31 11.33
C ASP A 109 37.90 20.21 12.33
N GLN A 110 36.69 20.68 11.99
CA GLN A 110 35.86 21.49 12.89
C GLN A 110 35.32 20.64 14.05
N ALA A 111 35.25 21.23 15.24
CA ALA A 111 34.60 20.62 16.39
C ALA A 111 33.08 20.72 16.27
N VAL A 112 32.46 19.74 15.60
CA VAL A 112 31.00 19.64 15.45
C VAL A 112 30.43 18.81 16.60
N HIS A 113 29.59 19.43 17.43
CA HIS A 113 28.95 18.76 18.56
C HIS A 113 27.58 18.19 18.14
N PRO A 114 27.27 16.91 18.41
CA PRO A 114 26.01 16.29 18.01
C PRO A 114 24.76 17.03 18.51
N ASN A 115 24.77 17.54 19.75
CA ASN A 115 23.64 18.26 20.32
C ASN A 115 23.63 19.74 19.92
N ASP A 116 24.66 20.49 20.34
CA ASP A 116 24.75 21.94 20.15
C ASP A 116 24.79 22.40 18.69
N HIS A 117 25.30 21.57 17.76
CA HIS A 117 25.42 21.96 16.35
C HIS A 117 24.45 21.18 15.45
N VAL A 118 24.50 19.85 15.43
CA VAL A 118 23.65 19.05 14.51
C VAL A 118 22.17 19.08 14.95
N ASN A 119 21.91 19.11 16.26
CA ASN A 119 20.57 19.14 16.84
C ASN A 119 20.14 20.55 17.31
N ALA A 120 20.82 21.61 16.86
CA ALA A 120 20.48 22.98 17.21
C ALA A 120 19.03 23.31 16.80
N GLY A 121 18.24 23.83 17.73
CA GLY A 121 16.83 24.21 17.52
C GLY A 121 15.84 23.03 17.42
N GLN A 122 16.28 21.81 17.74
CA GLN A 122 15.51 20.59 17.49
C GLN A 122 15.36 19.71 18.74
N SER A 123 14.37 18.82 18.72
CA SER A 123 14.19 17.74 19.69
C SER A 123 14.00 16.41 18.97
N SER A 124 14.24 15.29 19.64
CA SER A 124 13.80 14.00 19.07
C SER A 124 12.28 13.94 18.92
N ASN A 125 11.56 14.65 19.81
CA ASN A 125 10.11 14.61 19.92
C ASN A 125 9.40 15.36 18.78
N ASP A 126 10.10 16.19 18.01
CA ASP A 126 9.58 16.81 16.79
C ASP A 126 10.30 16.31 15.52
N THR A 127 11.60 16.02 15.57
CA THR A 127 12.35 15.52 14.41
C THR A 127 12.04 14.08 14.03
N PHE A 128 11.96 13.15 14.99
CA PHE A 128 11.65 11.75 14.69
C PHE A 128 10.24 11.55 14.10
N PRO A 129 9.17 12.10 14.71
CA PRO A 129 7.84 12.00 14.09
C PRO A 129 7.76 12.79 12.76
N SER A 130 8.52 13.88 12.58
CA SER A 130 8.62 14.52 11.25
C SER A 130 9.26 13.61 10.22
N ALA A 131 10.36 12.93 10.56
CA ALA A 131 11.04 12.01 9.64
C ALA A 131 10.20 10.77 9.30
N LEU A 132 9.49 10.21 10.28
CA LEU A 132 8.46 9.18 10.09
C LEU A 132 7.44 9.61 9.03
N ARG A 133 6.87 10.81 9.22
CA ARG A 133 5.82 11.39 8.37
C ARG A 133 6.33 11.71 6.96
N ILE A 134 7.54 12.25 6.84
CA ILE A 134 8.23 12.45 5.56
C ILE A 134 8.43 11.11 4.85
N ALA A 135 9.04 10.12 5.51
CA ALA A 135 9.33 8.83 4.91
C ALA A 135 8.05 8.11 4.44
N ALA A 136 6.99 8.12 5.26
CA ALA A 136 5.70 7.54 4.90
C ALA A 136 5.06 8.24 3.69
N THR A 137 5.06 9.58 3.69
CA THR A 137 4.52 10.37 2.57
C THR A 137 5.32 10.12 1.28
N LEU A 138 6.65 10.06 1.35
CA LEU A 138 7.49 9.76 0.19
C LEU A 138 7.26 8.34 -0.34
N ALA A 139 7.14 7.35 0.54
CA ALA A 139 6.83 5.97 0.14
C ALA A 139 5.50 5.88 -0.60
N VAL A 140 4.49 6.67 -0.20
CA VAL A 140 3.21 6.74 -0.92
C VAL A 140 3.37 7.38 -2.29
N HIS A 141 3.96 8.57 -2.34
CA HIS A 141 4.05 9.37 -3.57
C HIS A 141 4.98 8.76 -4.62
N ARG A 142 6.12 8.20 -4.19
CA ARG A 142 7.17 7.71 -5.10
C ARG A 142 7.01 6.25 -5.47
N ASP A 143 6.48 5.42 -4.56
CA ASP A 143 6.42 3.97 -4.76
C ASP A 143 5.00 3.44 -4.85
N LEU A 144 4.21 3.58 -3.80
CA LEU A 144 2.94 2.86 -3.68
C LEU A 144 1.89 3.34 -4.69
N ALA A 145 1.60 4.65 -4.73
CA ALA A 145 0.57 5.16 -5.63
C ALA A 145 0.91 4.91 -7.11
N PRO A 146 2.16 5.14 -7.59
CA PRO A 146 2.56 4.74 -8.95
C PRO A 146 2.39 3.24 -9.22
N SER A 147 2.71 2.38 -8.25
CA SER A 147 2.57 0.92 -8.38
C SER A 147 1.12 0.47 -8.48
N LEU A 148 0.23 1.08 -7.70
CA LEU A 148 -1.21 0.85 -7.80
C LEU A 148 -1.74 1.30 -9.16
N LEU A 149 -1.35 2.48 -9.64
CA LEU A 149 -1.75 2.97 -10.96
C LEU A 149 -1.22 2.08 -12.09
N HIS A 150 -0.03 1.51 -11.94
CA HIS A 150 0.51 0.52 -12.88
C HIS A 150 -0.34 -0.75 -12.93
N LEU A 151 -0.73 -1.30 -11.78
CA LEU A 151 -1.66 -2.42 -11.70
C LEU A 151 -3.04 -2.07 -12.28
N ALA A 152 -3.58 -0.89 -11.96
CA ALA A 152 -4.86 -0.43 -12.50
C ALA A 152 -4.82 -0.37 -14.03
N LYS A 153 -3.74 0.14 -14.62
CA LYS A 153 -3.54 0.18 -16.08
C LYS A 153 -3.53 -1.22 -16.68
N ALA A 154 -2.86 -2.20 -16.06
CA ALA A 154 -2.86 -3.58 -16.52
C ALA A 154 -4.28 -4.19 -16.47
N LEU A 155 -5.05 -3.91 -15.41
CA LEU A 155 -6.44 -4.35 -15.29
C LEU A 155 -7.35 -3.69 -16.33
N ARG A 156 -7.18 -2.39 -16.63
CA ARG A 156 -7.91 -1.70 -17.71
C ARG A 156 -7.59 -2.24 -19.10
N ALA A 157 -6.35 -2.68 -19.33
CA ALA A 157 -5.99 -3.36 -20.57
C ALA A 157 -6.78 -4.68 -20.72
N LYS A 158 -6.88 -5.47 -19.64
CA LYS A 158 -7.69 -6.70 -19.63
C LYS A 158 -9.19 -6.46 -19.70
N GLU A 159 -9.70 -5.38 -19.12
CA GLU A 159 -11.09 -4.94 -19.33
C GLU A 159 -11.40 -4.77 -20.82
N SER A 160 -10.49 -4.10 -21.56
CA SER A 160 -10.66 -3.86 -22.99
C SER A 160 -10.50 -5.14 -23.82
N GLU A 161 -9.49 -5.95 -23.50
CA GLU A 161 -9.21 -7.23 -24.17
C GLU A 161 -10.38 -8.22 -24.00
N PHE A 162 -11.03 -8.24 -22.84
CA PHE A 162 -12.09 -9.17 -22.50
C PHE A 162 -13.51 -8.59 -22.64
N ALA A 163 -13.66 -7.46 -23.32
CA ALA A 163 -14.90 -6.69 -23.41
C ALA A 163 -16.11 -7.50 -23.93
N ASP A 164 -15.87 -8.49 -24.80
CA ASP A 164 -16.90 -9.34 -25.39
C ASP A 164 -16.77 -10.83 -24.96
N VAL A 165 -15.92 -11.14 -23.97
CA VAL A 165 -15.81 -12.50 -23.42
C VAL A 165 -16.91 -12.69 -22.38
N VAL A 166 -18.03 -13.26 -22.81
CA VAL A 166 -19.17 -13.57 -21.94
C VAL A 166 -18.87 -14.74 -21.00
N LYS A 167 -19.37 -14.64 -19.78
CA LYS A 167 -19.29 -15.67 -18.73
C LYS A 167 -20.54 -15.68 -17.86
N ALA A 168 -20.68 -16.73 -17.04
CA ALA A 168 -21.67 -16.73 -15.96
C ALA A 168 -21.24 -15.79 -14.83
N GLY A 169 -22.07 -14.81 -14.48
CA GLY A 169 -21.93 -14.10 -13.22
C GLY A 169 -22.15 -15.05 -12.04
N ARG A 170 -21.55 -14.75 -10.89
CA ARG A 170 -21.77 -15.52 -9.66
C ARG A 170 -22.06 -14.62 -8.47
N THR A 171 -23.19 -14.86 -7.82
CA THR A 171 -23.53 -14.25 -6.53
C THR A 171 -23.78 -15.36 -5.53
N HIS A 172 -23.24 -15.23 -4.31
CA HIS A 172 -23.24 -16.32 -3.31
C HIS A 172 -22.58 -17.63 -3.79
N LEU A 173 -21.66 -17.54 -4.76
CA LEU A 173 -21.04 -18.67 -5.48
C LEU A 173 -22.00 -19.48 -6.37
N MET A 174 -23.26 -19.03 -6.53
CA MET A 174 -24.26 -19.68 -7.37
C MET A 174 -24.32 -19.03 -8.75
N ASP A 175 -24.79 -19.80 -9.75
CA ASP A 175 -24.98 -19.32 -11.13
C ASP A 175 -25.98 -18.15 -11.18
N ALA A 176 -25.53 -17.02 -11.69
CA ALA A 176 -26.34 -15.81 -11.88
C ALA A 176 -26.54 -15.51 -13.37
N VAL A 177 -26.96 -14.29 -13.67
CA VAL A 177 -27.09 -13.79 -15.04
C VAL A 177 -25.71 -13.57 -15.69
N PRO A 178 -25.62 -13.59 -17.04
CA PRO A 178 -24.35 -13.36 -17.73
C PRO A 178 -23.73 -11.99 -17.44
N VAL A 179 -22.40 -11.97 -17.41
CA VAL A 179 -21.56 -10.78 -17.41
C VAL A 179 -20.44 -10.99 -18.44
N THR A 180 -19.62 -9.97 -18.70
CA THR A 180 -18.36 -10.15 -19.43
C THR A 180 -17.18 -10.16 -18.46
N LEU A 181 -16.12 -10.89 -18.80
CA LEU A 181 -14.84 -10.77 -18.10
C LEU A 181 -14.34 -9.32 -18.13
N GLY A 182 -14.58 -8.59 -19.22
CA GLY A 182 -14.26 -7.17 -19.32
C GLY A 182 -14.89 -6.33 -18.19
N GLN A 183 -16.20 -6.49 -17.96
CA GLN A 183 -16.92 -5.81 -16.87
C GLN A 183 -16.35 -6.15 -15.48
N GLU A 184 -16.01 -7.41 -15.22
CA GLU A 184 -15.39 -7.82 -13.95
C GLU A 184 -14.01 -7.16 -13.75
N PHE A 185 -13.16 -7.19 -14.78
CA PHE A 185 -11.83 -6.57 -14.72
C PHE A 185 -11.90 -5.04 -14.61
N GLY A 186 -12.91 -4.39 -15.21
CA GLY A 186 -13.20 -2.97 -15.00
C GLY A 186 -13.55 -2.65 -13.54
N GLY A 187 -14.26 -3.56 -12.87
CA GLY A 187 -14.52 -3.49 -11.43
C GLY A 187 -13.23 -3.55 -10.61
N TYR A 188 -12.33 -4.48 -10.93
CA TYR A 188 -11.02 -4.59 -10.25
C TYR A 188 -10.16 -3.35 -10.46
N ALA A 189 -10.06 -2.87 -11.71
CA ALA A 189 -9.32 -1.67 -12.04
C ALA A 189 -9.83 -0.47 -11.22
N ARG A 190 -11.15 -0.31 -11.12
CA ARG A 190 -11.75 0.76 -10.32
C ARG A 190 -11.42 0.66 -8.83
N GLN A 191 -11.39 -0.55 -8.26
CA GLN A 191 -10.99 -0.73 -6.85
C GLN A 191 -9.55 -0.28 -6.61
N VAL A 192 -8.62 -0.58 -7.54
CA VAL A 192 -7.21 -0.20 -7.43
C VAL A 192 -7.00 1.31 -7.65
N GLU A 193 -7.69 1.92 -8.61
CA GLU A 193 -7.69 3.37 -8.84
C GLU A 193 -8.13 4.14 -7.59
N LEU A 194 -9.26 3.73 -7.00
CA LEU A 194 -9.74 4.30 -5.74
C LEU A 194 -8.78 4.02 -4.58
N GLY A 195 -8.06 2.90 -4.61
CA GLY A 195 -6.99 2.60 -3.67
C GLY A 195 -5.87 3.64 -3.74
N ALA A 196 -5.37 3.94 -4.95
CA ALA A 196 -4.35 4.94 -5.18
C ALA A 196 -4.79 6.34 -4.74
N GLU A 197 -6.04 6.72 -5.03
CA GLU A 197 -6.63 7.99 -4.59
C GLU A 197 -6.68 8.08 -3.05
N ARG A 198 -7.19 7.05 -2.38
CA ARG A 198 -7.31 7.02 -0.91
C ARG A 198 -5.97 7.16 -0.20
N VAL A 199 -4.93 6.48 -0.68
CA VAL A 199 -3.61 6.58 -0.04
C VAL A 199 -2.98 7.95 -0.26
N LEU A 200 -3.18 8.58 -1.43
CA LEU A 200 -2.73 9.94 -1.69
C LEU A 200 -3.47 10.98 -0.83
N VAL A 201 -4.78 10.82 -0.64
CA VAL A 201 -5.57 11.68 0.25
C VAL A 201 -5.10 11.52 1.69
N ALA A 202 -4.98 10.30 2.21
CA ALA A 202 -4.52 10.05 3.58
C ALA A 202 -3.08 10.52 3.81
N ALA A 203 -2.22 10.46 2.79
CA ALA A 203 -0.84 10.97 2.88
C ALA A 203 -0.78 12.50 3.07
N GLN A 204 -1.87 13.24 2.82
CA GLN A 204 -1.92 14.68 3.12
C GLN A 204 -1.88 14.95 4.62
N ALA A 205 -2.36 14.03 5.45
CA ALA A 205 -2.24 14.13 6.91
C ALA A 205 -0.79 13.91 7.34
N THR A 206 -0.08 12.91 6.77
CA THR A 206 1.34 12.71 7.04
C THR A 206 2.25 13.74 6.36
N ALA A 207 1.73 14.63 5.52
CA ALA A 207 2.47 15.77 5.01
C ALA A 207 2.55 16.95 6.02
N GLU A 208 1.86 16.84 7.15
CA GLU A 208 1.90 17.81 8.25
C GLU A 208 2.94 17.41 9.30
N LEU A 209 3.93 18.27 9.54
CA LEU A 209 5.13 17.93 10.30
C LEU A 209 5.14 18.63 11.67
N PRO A 210 5.40 17.90 12.78
CA PRO A 210 5.54 18.47 14.12
C PRO A 210 6.83 19.29 14.32
N LEU A 211 7.73 19.34 13.33
CA LEU A 211 8.98 20.08 13.41
C LEU A 211 8.74 21.52 13.88
N GLY A 212 9.47 21.95 14.90
CA GLY A 212 9.29 23.28 15.49
C GLY A 212 8.62 23.24 16.85
N GLY A 213 7.90 22.18 17.20
CA GLY A 213 7.31 21.99 18.53
C GLY A 213 8.35 21.67 19.63
N THR A 214 9.56 21.28 19.23
CA THR A 214 10.68 20.90 20.10
C THR A 214 10.30 19.87 21.15
N ALA A 215 10.48 20.17 22.44
CA ALA A 215 10.38 19.18 23.51
C ALA A 215 8.93 18.71 23.75
N ALA A 216 7.96 19.62 23.67
CA ALA A 216 6.59 19.39 24.17
C ALA A 216 5.51 20.20 23.42
N GLY A 217 5.80 20.73 22.24
CA GLY A 217 4.87 21.50 21.41
C GLY A 217 5.00 23.02 21.51
N THR A 218 5.87 23.54 22.37
CA THR A 218 5.96 24.99 22.64
C THR A 218 6.94 25.74 21.74
N GLY A 219 7.82 25.03 21.05
CA GLY A 219 8.92 25.62 20.28
C GLY A 219 10.02 26.25 21.12
N LEU A 220 10.10 25.91 22.41
CA LEU A 220 11.21 26.34 23.27
C LEU A 220 12.56 25.96 22.63
N ASN A 221 13.46 26.93 22.55
CA ASN A 221 14.79 26.84 21.94
C ASN A 221 14.83 26.73 20.40
N ALA A 222 13.70 26.80 19.69
CA ALA A 222 13.68 27.00 18.24
C ALA A 222 13.69 28.51 17.92
N ALA A 223 14.45 28.91 16.90
CA ALA A 223 14.44 30.29 16.43
C ALA A 223 13.12 30.58 15.67
N PRO A 224 12.56 31.81 15.77
CA PRO A 224 11.38 32.18 15.00
C PRO A 224 11.58 31.96 13.50
N GLY A 225 10.63 31.29 12.85
CA GLY A 225 10.70 30.97 11.41
C GLY A 225 11.53 29.73 11.06
N PHE A 226 12.18 29.08 12.03
CA PHE A 226 12.97 27.87 11.80
C PHE A 226 12.16 26.75 11.14
N ALA A 227 11.01 26.40 11.73
CA ALA A 227 10.18 25.28 11.26
C ALA A 227 9.73 25.46 9.81
N ALA A 228 9.06 26.58 9.52
CA ALA A 228 8.59 26.92 8.17
C ALA A 228 9.72 26.85 7.13
N ALA A 229 10.87 27.47 7.39
CA ALA A 229 11.99 27.49 6.43
C ALA A 229 12.59 26.08 6.20
N VAL A 230 12.70 25.26 7.25
CA VAL A 230 13.19 23.88 7.10
C VAL A 230 12.20 23.03 6.30
N ILE A 231 10.91 23.15 6.59
CA ILE A 231 9.85 22.40 5.89
C ILE A 231 9.77 22.79 4.41
N ASP A 232 9.94 24.08 4.10
CA ASP A 232 10.00 24.56 2.71
C ASP A 232 11.19 23.92 1.97
N ARG A 233 12.38 23.91 2.58
CA ARG A 233 13.57 23.30 1.98
C ARG A 233 13.41 21.78 1.78
N VAL A 234 12.79 21.08 2.74
CA VAL A 234 12.46 19.66 2.59
C VAL A 234 11.49 19.46 1.42
N SER A 235 10.49 20.32 1.29
CA SER A 235 9.52 20.26 0.19
C SER A 235 10.19 20.46 -1.17
N GLU A 236 11.07 21.45 -1.28
CA GLU A 236 11.87 21.72 -2.49
C GLU A 236 12.72 20.51 -2.90
N ARG A 237 13.46 19.94 -1.94
CA ARG A 237 14.37 18.81 -2.20
C ARG A 237 13.64 17.52 -2.57
N THR A 238 12.45 17.32 -2.02
CA THR A 238 11.69 16.08 -2.23
C THR A 238 10.73 16.16 -3.41
N GLY A 239 10.33 17.37 -3.81
CA GLY A 239 9.26 17.60 -4.79
C GLY A 239 7.86 17.29 -4.25
N VAL A 240 7.71 17.12 -2.92
CA VAL A 240 6.44 16.85 -2.25
C VAL A 240 6.16 17.99 -1.28
N ALA A 241 4.94 18.52 -1.29
CA ALA A 241 4.57 19.61 -0.41
C ALA A 241 4.36 19.11 1.02
N PHE A 242 5.18 19.61 1.95
CA PHE A 242 5.00 19.45 3.39
C PHE A 242 4.56 20.78 4.01
N ARG A 243 3.97 20.72 5.20
CA ARG A 243 3.55 21.90 5.96
C ARG A 243 3.80 21.72 7.45
N GLU A 244 3.97 22.84 8.15
CA GLU A 244 4.03 22.86 9.61
C GLU A 244 2.69 22.41 10.20
N ALA A 245 2.74 21.73 11.35
CA ALA A 245 1.56 21.38 12.12
C ALA A 245 0.75 22.61 12.52
N ALA A 246 -0.57 22.54 12.34
CA ALA A 246 -1.49 23.56 12.82
C ALA A 246 -1.53 23.63 14.36
N ASP A 247 -1.30 22.49 15.02
CA ASP A 247 -1.15 22.37 16.47
C ASP A 247 -0.01 21.39 16.79
N HIS A 248 1.07 21.90 17.39
CA HIS A 248 2.26 21.10 17.72
C HIS A 248 2.02 20.15 18.90
N PHE A 249 1.05 20.43 19.78
CA PHE A 249 0.73 19.51 20.88
C PHE A 249 0.04 18.27 20.34
N GLU A 250 -0.93 18.42 19.42
CA GLU A 250 -1.54 17.29 18.70
C GLU A 250 -0.46 16.49 17.98
N ALA A 251 0.37 17.15 17.17
CA ALA A 251 1.30 16.47 16.27
C ALA A 251 2.42 15.70 16.99
N GLN A 252 2.70 16.03 18.26
CA GLN A 252 3.65 15.32 19.12
C GLN A 252 2.96 14.31 20.06
N SER A 253 1.83 14.67 20.67
CA SER A 253 1.11 13.81 21.63
C SER A 253 0.37 12.64 20.98
N ALA A 254 -0.05 12.80 19.72
CA ALA A 254 -0.78 11.81 18.93
C ALA A 254 -0.09 11.54 17.60
N GLN A 255 -0.44 10.41 16.98
CA GLN A 255 0.05 10.03 15.64
C GLN A 255 -1.12 9.60 14.74
N ASP A 256 -2.21 10.35 14.81
CA ASP A 256 -3.46 10.05 14.14
C ASP A 256 -3.31 10.08 12.61
N ALA A 257 -2.50 11.00 12.09
CA ALA A 257 -2.13 11.04 10.67
C ALA A 257 -1.53 9.70 10.16
N VAL A 258 -0.74 9.01 10.99
CA VAL A 258 -0.13 7.72 10.63
C VAL A 258 -1.15 6.59 10.73
N VAL A 259 -2.05 6.65 11.71
CA VAL A 259 -3.18 5.73 11.83
C VAL A 259 -4.14 5.86 10.64
N GLU A 260 -4.43 7.10 10.20
CA GLU A 260 -5.26 7.39 9.03
C GLU A 260 -4.65 6.78 7.75
N LEU A 261 -3.36 7.04 7.51
CA LEU A 261 -2.65 6.47 6.37
C LEU A 261 -2.67 4.94 6.41
N SER A 262 -2.41 4.34 7.57
CA SER A 262 -2.50 2.88 7.77
C SER A 262 -3.88 2.33 7.40
N GLY A 263 -4.95 3.02 7.80
CA GLY A 263 -6.32 2.67 7.44
C GLY A 263 -6.54 2.64 5.93
N ALA A 264 -5.98 3.60 5.19
CA ALA A 264 -6.02 3.61 3.73
C ALA A 264 -5.24 2.43 3.11
N LEU A 265 -4.05 2.10 3.65
CA LEU A 265 -3.28 0.93 3.21
C LEU A 265 -4.05 -0.38 3.45
N LYS A 266 -4.74 -0.50 4.59
CA LYS A 266 -5.63 -1.65 4.86
C LYS A 266 -6.75 -1.75 3.84
N VAL A 267 -7.39 -0.64 3.44
CA VAL A 267 -8.45 -0.67 2.40
C VAL A 267 -7.91 -1.19 1.07
N VAL A 268 -6.69 -0.82 0.70
CA VAL A 268 -5.99 -1.38 -0.47
C VAL A 268 -5.79 -2.89 -0.31
N ALA A 269 -5.28 -3.36 0.84
CA ALA A 269 -5.08 -4.79 1.11
C ALA A 269 -6.40 -5.59 1.03
N VAL A 270 -7.50 -5.07 1.57
CA VAL A 270 -8.83 -5.69 1.46
C VAL A 270 -9.29 -5.79 0.01
N SER A 271 -9.07 -4.73 -0.79
CA SER A 271 -9.44 -4.72 -2.20
C SER A 271 -8.61 -5.72 -3.01
N LEU A 272 -7.29 -5.76 -2.80
CA LEU A 272 -6.39 -6.73 -3.45
C LEU A 272 -6.70 -8.17 -3.04
N THR A 273 -7.13 -8.39 -1.79
CA THR A 273 -7.57 -9.71 -1.31
C THR A 273 -8.74 -10.23 -2.14
N LYS A 274 -9.74 -9.39 -2.42
CA LYS A 274 -10.84 -9.76 -3.31
C LYS A 274 -10.33 -10.08 -4.72
N ILE A 275 -9.57 -9.17 -5.33
CA ILE A 275 -9.06 -9.35 -6.70
C ILE A 275 -8.27 -10.66 -6.82
N CYS A 276 -7.31 -10.91 -5.93
CA CYS A 276 -6.48 -12.12 -5.95
C CYS A 276 -7.28 -13.40 -5.71
N ASN A 277 -8.32 -13.35 -4.86
CA ASN A 277 -9.23 -14.48 -4.67
C ASN A 277 -9.98 -14.81 -5.95
N ASP A 278 -10.55 -13.82 -6.62
CA ASP A 278 -11.25 -14.05 -7.88
C ASP A 278 -10.32 -14.62 -8.94
N LEU A 279 -9.12 -14.05 -9.10
CA LEU A 279 -8.14 -14.53 -10.08
C LEU A 279 -7.81 -16.02 -9.87
N ARG A 280 -7.51 -16.45 -8.65
CA ARG A 280 -7.19 -17.86 -8.37
C ARG A 280 -8.40 -18.79 -8.49
N TRP A 281 -9.61 -18.29 -8.23
CA TRP A 281 -10.83 -19.08 -8.41
C TRP A 281 -11.16 -19.26 -9.88
N MET A 282 -11.12 -18.18 -10.68
CA MET A 282 -11.33 -18.23 -12.12
C MET A 282 -10.29 -19.12 -12.80
N SER A 283 -9.05 -19.14 -12.31
CA SER A 283 -7.97 -20.00 -12.81
C SER A 283 -7.92 -21.40 -12.21
N SER A 284 -8.90 -21.80 -11.37
CA SER A 284 -8.89 -23.12 -10.75
C SER A 284 -9.13 -24.21 -11.79
N GLY A 285 -8.30 -25.26 -11.80
CA GLY A 285 -8.37 -26.29 -12.84
C GLY A 285 -7.13 -27.19 -12.89
N PRO A 286 -6.79 -27.78 -14.06
CA PRO A 286 -7.38 -27.49 -15.38
C PRO A 286 -8.71 -28.22 -15.67
N ARG A 287 -9.08 -29.25 -14.89
CA ARG A 287 -10.27 -30.08 -15.19
C ARG A 287 -11.33 -30.13 -14.09
N SER A 288 -10.97 -29.78 -12.86
CA SER A 288 -11.82 -29.94 -11.68
C SER A 288 -12.17 -28.62 -10.99
N GLY A 289 -12.08 -27.52 -11.73
CA GLY A 289 -12.38 -26.16 -11.24
C GLY A 289 -13.22 -25.38 -12.23
N LEU A 290 -13.18 -24.04 -12.14
CA LEU A 290 -13.93 -23.16 -13.03
C LEU A 290 -13.30 -23.09 -14.43
N GLY A 291 -11.99 -22.87 -14.49
CA GLY A 291 -11.20 -22.82 -15.73
C GLY A 291 -11.60 -21.68 -16.68
N GLU A 292 -11.99 -20.52 -16.16
CA GLU A 292 -12.42 -19.37 -16.99
C GLU A 292 -11.23 -18.58 -17.53
N ILE A 293 -10.10 -18.59 -16.83
CA ILE A 293 -8.87 -17.92 -17.24
C ILE A 293 -7.64 -18.79 -16.99
N HIS A 294 -6.57 -18.50 -17.73
CA HIS A 294 -5.23 -19.01 -17.49
C HIS A 294 -4.34 -17.89 -16.97
N LEU A 295 -3.68 -18.14 -15.85
CA LEU A 295 -2.62 -17.26 -15.35
C LEU A 295 -1.28 -17.71 -15.93
N PRO A 296 -0.31 -16.80 -16.13
CA PRO A 296 1.03 -17.16 -16.58
C PRO A 296 1.69 -18.22 -15.68
N ASP A 297 2.33 -19.21 -16.30
CA ASP A 297 3.11 -20.22 -15.59
C ASP A 297 4.46 -19.63 -15.15
N LEU A 298 4.66 -19.47 -13.84
CA LEU A 298 5.85 -18.81 -13.31
C LEU A 298 6.91 -19.76 -12.76
N GLN A 299 6.50 -20.92 -12.28
CA GLN A 299 7.38 -21.95 -11.72
C GLN A 299 6.64 -23.29 -11.61
N PRO A 300 7.36 -24.43 -11.51
CA PRO A 300 6.74 -25.72 -11.16
C PRO A 300 5.93 -25.61 -9.86
N GLY A 301 4.66 -26.01 -9.91
CA GLY A 301 3.71 -25.85 -8.79
C GLY A 301 3.73 -26.99 -7.77
N SER A 302 4.48 -28.07 -8.03
CA SER A 302 4.58 -29.20 -7.10
C SER A 302 5.88 -29.97 -7.29
N SER A 303 6.49 -30.37 -6.18
CA SER A 303 7.62 -31.29 -6.17
C SER A 303 7.25 -32.74 -6.53
N ILE A 304 5.97 -33.11 -6.45
CA ILE A 304 5.49 -34.50 -6.61
C ILE A 304 4.48 -34.70 -7.74
N MET A 305 3.77 -33.64 -8.18
CA MET A 305 2.80 -33.71 -9.28
C MET A 305 3.39 -33.06 -10.55
N PRO A 306 3.98 -33.85 -11.48
CA PRO A 306 4.51 -33.31 -12.72
C PRO A 306 3.45 -32.55 -13.51
N GLY A 307 3.81 -31.37 -14.03
CA GLY A 307 2.92 -30.54 -14.84
C GLY A 307 1.92 -29.68 -14.06
N LYS A 308 1.83 -29.79 -12.72
CA LYS A 308 0.98 -28.89 -11.92
C LYS A 308 1.60 -27.50 -11.84
N VAL A 309 0.81 -26.47 -12.09
CA VAL A 309 1.16 -25.05 -11.89
C VAL A 309 0.17 -24.41 -10.93
N ASN A 310 0.63 -23.45 -10.12
CA ASN A 310 -0.15 -22.80 -9.06
C ASN A 310 -0.26 -21.29 -9.30
N PRO A 311 -1.31 -20.63 -8.78
CA PRO A 311 -1.48 -19.18 -8.83
C PRO A 311 -0.59 -18.47 -7.77
N VAL A 312 0.73 -18.63 -7.88
CA VAL A 312 1.69 -18.22 -6.82
C VAL A 312 1.76 -16.70 -6.59
N LEU A 313 1.48 -15.87 -7.61
CA LEU A 313 1.48 -14.41 -7.45
C LEU A 313 0.24 -13.89 -6.70
N PRO A 314 -0.98 -14.35 -7.02
CA PRO A 314 -2.13 -14.16 -6.14
C PRO A 314 -1.89 -14.64 -4.70
N GLU A 315 -1.26 -15.81 -4.51
CA GLU A 315 -0.93 -16.33 -3.18
C GLU A 315 0.04 -15.41 -2.40
N ALA A 316 1.13 -14.98 -3.04
CA ALA A 316 2.09 -14.05 -2.44
C ALA A 316 1.45 -12.71 -2.08
N THR A 317 0.58 -12.19 -2.96
CA THR A 317 -0.14 -10.93 -2.71
C THR A 317 -1.11 -11.08 -1.53
N LEU A 318 -1.79 -12.23 -1.39
CA LEU A 318 -2.66 -12.50 -0.25
C LEU A 318 -1.91 -12.53 1.08
N MET A 319 -0.68 -13.08 1.12
CA MET A 319 0.18 -13.04 2.31
C MET A 319 0.58 -11.59 2.66
N VAL A 320 0.93 -10.78 1.65
CA VAL A 320 1.19 -9.34 1.84
C VAL A 320 -0.05 -8.63 2.41
N CYS A 321 -1.24 -8.88 1.86
CA CYS A 321 -2.47 -8.28 2.36
C CYS A 321 -2.73 -8.64 3.84
N ALA A 322 -2.50 -9.90 4.23
CA ALA A 322 -2.63 -10.33 5.62
C ALA A 322 -1.62 -9.62 6.53
N GLN A 323 -0.36 -9.47 6.10
CA GLN A 323 0.66 -8.75 6.85
C GLN A 323 0.27 -7.27 7.05
N VAL A 324 -0.21 -6.59 6.01
CA VAL A 324 -0.65 -5.19 6.08
C VAL A 324 -1.80 -5.01 7.09
N VAL A 325 -2.76 -5.94 7.14
CA VAL A 325 -3.85 -5.90 8.12
C VAL A 325 -3.33 -6.09 9.55
N GLY A 326 -2.34 -6.97 9.74
CA GLY A 326 -1.66 -7.15 11.02
C GLY A 326 -0.90 -5.88 11.45
N ASN A 327 -0.16 -5.28 10.52
CA ASN A 327 0.57 -4.04 10.71
C ASN A 327 -0.36 -2.87 11.08
N ASP A 328 -1.53 -2.78 10.43
CA ASP A 328 -2.56 -1.78 10.78
C ASP A 328 -3.06 -1.92 12.22
N THR A 329 -3.23 -3.16 12.69
CA THR A 329 -3.61 -3.42 14.09
C THR A 329 -2.51 -2.97 15.05
N ALA A 330 -1.24 -3.27 14.74
CA ALA A 330 -0.10 -2.81 15.54
C ALA A 330 -0.01 -1.27 15.58
N ILE A 331 -0.19 -0.60 14.45
CA ILE A 331 -0.22 0.86 14.35
C ILE A 331 -1.39 1.45 15.15
N THR A 332 -2.57 0.83 15.09
CA THR A 332 -3.74 1.26 15.85
C THR A 332 -3.48 1.22 17.35
N VAL A 333 -2.93 0.11 17.86
CA VAL A 333 -2.58 -0.03 19.28
C VAL A 333 -1.50 0.98 19.69
N ALA A 334 -0.48 1.17 18.87
CA ALA A 334 0.58 2.14 19.11
C ALA A 334 0.07 3.59 19.13
N GLY A 335 -0.80 3.97 18.18
CA GLY A 335 -1.42 5.28 18.10
C GLY A 335 -2.28 5.60 19.33
N ALA A 336 -3.03 4.61 19.83
CA ALA A 336 -3.87 4.73 21.02
C ALA A 336 -3.09 4.81 22.36
N SER A 337 -1.77 4.67 22.33
CA SER A 337 -0.92 4.59 23.54
C SER A 337 -0.23 5.92 23.91
N GLY A 338 -0.68 7.06 23.36
CA GLY A 338 -0.17 8.38 23.71
C GLY A 338 -0.49 8.78 25.15
N ALA A 339 0.42 9.51 25.80
CA ALA A 339 0.23 10.03 27.14
C ALA A 339 0.79 11.45 27.27
N PHE A 340 -0.05 12.40 27.70
CA PHE A 340 0.31 13.82 27.81
C PHE A 340 0.96 14.35 26.52
N GLU A 341 2.11 15.00 26.58
CA GLU A 341 2.70 15.73 25.43
C GLU A 341 3.39 14.83 24.38
N LEU A 342 3.44 13.50 24.54
CA LEU A 342 4.16 12.64 23.59
C LEU A 342 3.58 11.23 23.42
N ASN A 343 3.44 10.78 22.17
CA ASN A 343 3.31 9.35 21.87
C ASN A 343 4.70 8.70 21.79
N VAL A 344 4.92 7.67 22.60
CA VAL A 344 6.22 6.97 22.72
C VAL A 344 6.20 5.58 22.05
N MET A 345 5.48 5.44 20.93
CA MET A 345 5.46 4.23 20.12
C MET A 345 5.88 4.52 18.67
N LEU A 346 6.63 5.62 18.43
CA LEU A 346 6.96 6.11 17.10
C LEU A 346 7.77 5.11 16.25
N PRO A 347 8.83 4.44 16.78
CA PRO A 347 9.62 3.51 15.97
C PRO A 347 8.82 2.29 15.47
N VAL A 348 7.92 1.74 16.30
CA VAL A 348 7.10 0.60 15.87
C VAL A 348 6.05 1.02 14.85
N MET A 349 5.49 2.23 14.97
CA MET A 349 4.62 2.79 13.93
C MET A 349 5.39 2.98 12.61
N ALA A 350 6.62 3.51 12.67
CA ALA A 350 7.49 3.70 11.52
C ALA A 350 7.78 2.42 10.75
N ARG A 351 8.14 1.37 11.47
CA ARG A 351 8.38 0.05 10.88
C ARG A 351 7.15 -0.46 10.15
N ASN A 352 6.01 -0.49 10.82
CA ASN A 352 4.80 -1.10 10.28
C ASN A 352 4.25 -0.32 9.08
N ILE A 353 4.31 1.02 9.11
CA ILE A 353 3.77 1.84 8.01
C ILE A 353 4.65 1.73 6.75
N LEU A 354 5.98 1.78 6.91
CA LEU A 354 6.92 1.68 5.79
C LEU A 354 7.00 0.27 5.22
N GLU A 355 6.94 -0.76 6.07
CA GLU A 355 6.84 -2.15 5.61
C GLU A 355 5.57 -2.35 4.77
N SER A 356 4.42 -1.86 5.27
CA SER A 356 3.15 -1.98 4.56
C SER A 356 3.17 -1.31 3.18
N ALA A 357 3.68 -0.07 3.10
CA ALA A 357 3.81 0.65 1.84
C ALA A 357 4.76 -0.08 0.86
N THR A 358 5.90 -0.57 1.35
CA THR A 358 6.91 -1.28 0.55
C THR A 358 6.37 -2.59 0.01
N LEU A 359 5.74 -3.41 0.85
CA LEU A 359 5.17 -4.70 0.47
C LEU A 359 4.05 -4.52 -0.55
N LEU A 360 3.14 -3.58 -0.34
CA LEU A 360 2.05 -3.30 -1.29
C LEU A 360 2.60 -2.81 -2.64
N ALA A 361 3.58 -1.90 -2.64
CA ALA A 361 4.18 -1.40 -3.87
C ALA A 361 4.85 -2.54 -4.66
N ALA A 362 5.66 -3.37 -4.00
CA ALA A 362 6.32 -4.49 -4.64
C ALA A 362 5.32 -5.55 -5.17
N ALA A 363 4.35 -5.94 -4.35
CA ALA A 363 3.36 -6.95 -4.71
C ALA A 363 2.48 -6.49 -5.89
N THR A 364 2.04 -5.23 -5.89
CA THR A 364 1.18 -4.71 -6.97
C THR A 364 1.90 -4.58 -8.29
N ARG A 365 3.18 -4.17 -8.30
CA ARG A 365 4.02 -4.20 -9.52
C ARG A 365 4.17 -5.62 -10.07
N LEU A 366 4.57 -6.56 -9.22
CA LEU A 366 4.74 -7.96 -9.62
C LEU A 366 3.43 -8.60 -10.09
N LEU A 367 2.31 -8.30 -9.42
CA LEU A 367 0.99 -8.77 -9.82
C LEU A 367 0.58 -8.21 -11.19
N ALA A 368 0.91 -6.94 -11.47
CA ALA A 368 0.66 -6.34 -12.78
C ALA A 368 1.48 -7.05 -13.87
N ASP A 369 2.81 -7.10 -13.69
CA ASP A 369 3.76 -7.49 -14.74
C ASP A 369 3.80 -8.99 -14.98
N ARG A 370 3.75 -9.79 -13.91
CA ARG A 370 3.98 -11.24 -13.98
C ARG A 370 2.70 -12.07 -13.86
N CYS A 371 1.55 -11.45 -13.69
CA CYS A 371 0.28 -12.14 -13.60
C CYS A 371 -0.75 -11.48 -14.51
N VAL A 372 -1.26 -10.29 -14.15
CA VAL A 372 -2.40 -9.64 -14.82
C VAL A 372 -2.14 -9.39 -16.30
N ALA A 373 -0.97 -8.88 -16.67
CA ALA A 373 -0.63 -8.59 -18.06
C ALA A 373 -0.72 -9.83 -18.98
N GLY A 374 -0.40 -11.01 -18.46
CA GLY A 374 -0.37 -12.27 -19.20
C GLY A 374 -1.59 -13.16 -19.01
N ILE A 375 -2.67 -12.68 -18.39
CA ILE A 375 -3.90 -13.49 -18.26
C ILE A 375 -4.48 -13.76 -19.65
N GLU A 376 -4.84 -15.02 -19.91
CA GLU A 376 -5.59 -15.42 -21.10
C GLU A 376 -6.98 -15.91 -20.68
N ALA A 377 -8.02 -15.54 -21.42
CA ALA A 377 -9.37 -16.03 -21.16
C ALA A 377 -9.63 -17.33 -21.94
N ASP A 378 -10.23 -18.33 -21.28
CA ASP A 378 -10.85 -19.45 -21.98
C ASP A 378 -12.28 -19.04 -22.37
N ALA A 379 -12.40 -18.42 -23.54
CA ALA A 379 -13.66 -17.84 -24.02
C ALA A 379 -14.72 -18.91 -24.32
N GLU A 380 -14.31 -20.11 -24.74
CA GLU A 380 -15.22 -21.22 -25.01
C GLU A 380 -15.79 -21.74 -23.69
N ARG A 381 -14.92 -22.01 -22.71
CA ARG A 381 -15.35 -22.44 -21.37
C ARG A 381 -16.22 -21.39 -20.68
N SER A 382 -15.85 -20.12 -20.77
CA SER A 382 -16.61 -19.02 -20.19
C SER A 382 -18.02 -18.93 -20.78
N ARG A 383 -18.14 -19.07 -22.12
CA ARG A 383 -19.43 -19.11 -22.82
C ARG A 383 -20.26 -20.34 -22.43
N GLU A 384 -19.65 -21.53 -22.39
CA GLU A 384 -20.32 -22.76 -21.96
C GLU A 384 -20.97 -22.60 -20.58
N LEU A 385 -20.25 -22.00 -19.63
CA LEU A 385 -20.76 -21.73 -18.29
C LEU A 385 -21.89 -20.70 -18.30
N ALA A 386 -21.80 -19.66 -19.14
CA ALA A 386 -22.87 -18.66 -19.29
C ALA A 386 -24.16 -19.29 -19.82
N GLU A 387 -24.06 -20.07 -20.89
CA GLU A 387 -25.19 -20.74 -21.56
C GLU A 387 -25.77 -21.89 -20.73
N GLY A 388 -24.95 -22.50 -19.86
CA GLY A 388 -25.37 -23.54 -18.92
C GLY A 388 -26.14 -23.03 -17.69
N SER A 389 -26.09 -21.72 -17.40
CA SER A 389 -26.74 -21.15 -16.22
C SER A 389 -28.27 -21.20 -16.36
N PRO A 390 -29.02 -21.79 -15.42
CA PRO A 390 -30.49 -21.77 -15.46
C PRO A 390 -31.06 -20.36 -15.27
N SER A 391 -30.26 -19.43 -14.76
CA SER A 391 -30.64 -18.03 -14.53
C SER A 391 -30.76 -17.22 -15.84
N ILE A 392 -30.31 -17.75 -16.99
CA ILE A 392 -30.53 -17.11 -18.31
C ILE A 392 -32.01 -17.07 -18.72
N VAL A 393 -32.89 -17.76 -17.98
CA VAL A 393 -34.35 -17.64 -18.14
C VAL A 393 -34.89 -16.24 -17.82
N THR A 394 -34.13 -15.42 -17.08
CA THR A 394 -34.62 -14.16 -16.48
C THR A 394 -35.23 -13.17 -17.49
N PRO A 395 -34.65 -12.94 -18.68
CA PRO A 395 -35.26 -12.06 -19.68
C PRO A 395 -36.63 -12.55 -20.17
N LEU A 396 -36.92 -13.86 -20.06
CA LEU A 396 -38.20 -14.44 -20.51
C LEU A 396 -39.39 -14.00 -19.64
N ASN A 397 -39.14 -13.44 -18.46
CA ASN A 397 -40.20 -12.87 -17.60
C ASN A 397 -41.09 -11.87 -18.36
N ARG A 398 -40.56 -11.15 -19.35
CA ARG A 398 -41.32 -10.19 -20.17
C ARG A 398 -42.29 -10.85 -21.17
N TYR A 399 -42.09 -12.13 -21.49
CA TYR A 399 -42.92 -12.88 -22.42
C TYR A 399 -43.89 -13.83 -21.69
N ILE A 400 -43.36 -14.64 -20.76
CA ILE A 400 -44.13 -15.73 -20.13
C ILE A 400 -44.46 -15.47 -18.66
N GLY A 401 -43.98 -14.36 -18.08
CA GLY A 401 -44.16 -14.05 -16.66
C GLY A 401 -43.24 -14.85 -15.74
N TYR A 402 -43.09 -14.35 -14.51
CA TYR A 402 -42.14 -14.90 -13.53
C TYR A 402 -42.43 -16.36 -13.13
N GLU A 403 -43.69 -16.73 -12.89
CA GLU A 403 -44.03 -18.08 -12.44
C GLU A 403 -43.73 -19.14 -13.49
N ALA A 404 -44.00 -18.85 -14.77
CA ALA A 404 -43.69 -19.75 -15.87
C ALA A 404 -42.17 -19.88 -16.07
N ALA A 405 -41.43 -18.77 -16.06
CA ALA A 405 -39.97 -18.77 -16.14
C ALA A 405 -39.33 -19.55 -14.96
N ALA A 406 -39.85 -19.38 -13.75
CA ALA A 406 -39.39 -20.15 -12.59
C ALA A 406 -39.66 -21.65 -12.75
N ALA A 407 -40.78 -22.04 -13.36
CA ALA A 407 -41.09 -23.43 -13.65
C ALA A 407 -40.16 -24.02 -14.74
N VAL A 408 -39.83 -23.24 -15.77
CA VAL A 408 -38.81 -23.58 -16.77
C VAL A 408 -37.46 -23.83 -16.09
N ALA A 409 -36.98 -22.90 -15.26
CA ALA A 409 -35.71 -23.04 -14.56
C ALA A 409 -35.67 -24.29 -13.67
N LYS A 410 -36.73 -24.54 -12.89
CA LYS A 410 -36.83 -25.72 -12.03
C LYS A 410 -36.74 -27.02 -12.83
N GLN A 411 -37.38 -27.08 -14.00
CA GLN A 411 -37.31 -28.25 -14.87
C GLN A 411 -35.92 -28.40 -15.50
N SER A 412 -35.34 -27.31 -16.04
CA SER A 412 -33.98 -27.31 -16.59
C SER A 412 -32.95 -27.83 -15.59
N ILE A 413 -33.01 -27.39 -14.33
CA ILE A 413 -32.13 -27.87 -13.25
C ILE A 413 -32.37 -29.35 -12.96
N LYS A 414 -33.64 -29.75 -12.80
CA LYS A 414 -34.01 -31.13 -12.45
C LYS A 414 -33.58 -32.13 -13.53
N GLU A 415 -33.70 -31.74 -14.79
CA GLU A 415 -33.45 -32.60 -15.95
C GLU A 415 -32.06 -32.39 -16.55
N ARG A 416 -31.30 -31.38 -16.10
CA ARG A 416 -30.00 -30.96 -16.64
C ARG A 416 -30.05 -30.67 -18.13
N ARG A 417 -30.98 -29.81 -18.53
CA ARG A 417 -31.25 -29.47 -19.93
C ARG A 417 -31.16 -27.97 -20.18
N PRO A 418 -30.80 -27.54 -21.40
CA PRO A 418 -30.79 -26.12 -21.78
C PRO A 418 -32.15 -25.47 -21.53
N ILE A 419 -32.14 -24.20 -21.09
CA ILE A 419 -33.36 -23.41 -20.90
C ILE A 419 -34.20 -23.37 -22.18
N ARG A 420 -33.55 -23.19 -23.34
CA ARG A 420 -34.19 -23.15 -24.66
C ARG A 420 -35.09 -24.38 -24.89
N ASP A 421 -34.55 -25.57 -24.67
CA ASP A 421 -35.26 -26.83 -24.91
C ASP A 421 -36.49 -26.97 -24.01
N VAL A 422 -36.36 -26.56 -22.75
CA VAL A 422 -37.45 -26.61 -21.77
C VAL A 422 -38.56 -25.60 -22.11
N VAL A 423 -38.21 -24.42 -22.62
CA VAL A 423 -39.19 -23.41 -23.08
C VAL A 423 -40.00 -23.95 -24.26
N ILE A 424 -39.34 -24.57 -25.24
CA ILE A 424 -39.98 -25.16 -26.42
C ILE A 424 -40.89 -26.32 -26.01
N GLU A 425 -40.40 -27.24 -25.16
CA GLU A 425 -41.17 -28.39 -24.67
C GLU A 425 -42.43 -27.98 -23.90
N ARG A 426 -42.34 -26.94 -23.07
CA ARG A 426 -43.48 -26.41 -22.32
C ARG A 426 -44.52 -25.72 -23.21
N GLY A 427 -44.25 -25.60 -24.50
CA GLY A 427 -45.20 -25.11 -25.48
C GLY A 427 -45.32 -23.59 -25.53
N HIS A 428 -44.42 -22.84 -24.89
CA HIS A 428 -44.47 -21.36 -24.88
C HIS A 428 -44.32 -20.75 -26.28
N VAL A 429 -43.58 -21.43 -27.16
CA VAL A 429 -43.47 -21.05 -28.57
C VAL A 429 -44.74 -21.44 -29.34
N ALA A 430 -45.24 -22.66 -29.12
CA ALA A 430 -46.42 -23.18 -29.81
C ALA A 430 -47.71 -22.44 -29.42
N SER A 431 -47.79 -21.92 -28.20
CA SER A 431 -48.91 -21.09 -27.70
C SER A 431 -48.90 -19.66 -28.25
N GLY A 432 -47.78 -19.23 -28.86
CA GLY A 432 -47.61 -17.87 -29.36
C GLY A 432 -47.23 -16.83 -28.31
N GLU A 433 -46.85 -17.23 -27.09
CA GLU A 433 -46.38 -16.31 -26.05
C GLU A 433 -45.05 -15.63 -26.44
N LEU A 434 -44.21 -16.33 -27.21
CA LEU A 434 -43.05 -15.78 -27.91
C LEU A 434 -42.72 -16.59 -29.16
N THR A 435 -42.08 -15.94 -30.13
CA THR A 435 -41.53 -16.60 -31.33
C THR A 435 -40.18 -17.25 -31.03
N GLU A 436 -39.74 -18.20 -31.88
CA GLU A 436 -38.39 -18.76 -31.78
C GLU A 436 -37.30 -17.68 -31.87
N GLN A 437 -37.49 -16.69 -32.75
CA GLN A 437 -36.57 -15.57 -32.87
C GLN A 437 -36.50 -14.76 -31.57
N GLN A 438 -37.63 -14.45 -30.95
CA GLN A 438 -37.67 -13.75 -29.65
C GLN A 438 -37.04 -14.58 -28.53
N LEU A 439 -37.17 -15.91 -28.58
CA LEU A 439 -36.50 -16.81 -27.64
C LEU A 439 -34.98 -16.77 -27.82
N ASP A 440 -34.48 -16.88 -29.05
CA ASP A 440 -33.06 -16.85 -29.36
C ASP A 440 -32.44 -15.48 -29.00
N GLU A 441 -33.09 -14.38 -29.36
CA GLU A 441 -32.68 -13.02 -28.97
C GLU A 441 -32.68 -12.82 -27.45
N ALA A 442 -33.68 -13.38 -26.75
CA ALA A 442 -33.77 -13.28 -25.30
C ALA A 442 -32.79 -14.19 -24.56
N LEU A 443 -32.27 -15.24 -25.22
CA LEU A 443 -31.28 -16.17 -24.69
C LEU A 443 -29.85 -15.89 -25.17
N ASP A 444 -29.62 -14.85 -25.96
CA ASP A 444 -28.27 -14.38 -26.29
C ASP A 444 -27.57 -13.88 -25.03
N VAL A 445 -26.67 -14.71 -24.50
CA VAL A 445 -25.94 -14.46 -23.26
C VAL A 445 -25.06 -13.22 -23.30
N LEU A 446 -24.54 -12.82 -24.47
CA LEU A 446 -23.74 -11.60 -24.58
C LEU A 446 -24.64 -10.36 -24.56
N ALA A 447 -25.78 -10.42 -25.26
CA ALA A 447 -26.78 -9.34 -25.22
C ALA A 447 -27.31 -9.10 -23.80
N MET A 448 -27.44 -10.15 -22.98
CA MET A 448 -27.86 -10.05 -21.56
C MET A 448 -26.91 -9.22 -20.68
N THR A 449 -25.66 -9.03 -21.08
CA THR A 449 -24.66 -8.30 -20.28
C THR A 449 -24.86 -6.79 -20.28
N ARG A 450 -25.83 -6.28 -21.04
CA ARG A 450 -26.08 -4.84 -21.27
C ARG A 450 -27.57 -4.51 -21.12
N PRO A 451 -27.93 -3.27 -20.75
CA PRO A 451 -29.33 -2.83 -20.81
C PRO A 451 -29.90 -3.00 -22.23
N PRO A 452 -31.22 -3.25 -22.37
CA PRO A 452 -31.86 -3.26 -23.68
C PRO A 452 -31.61 -1.93 -24.41
N ARG A 453 -31.25 -2.01 -25.69
CA ARG A 453 -31.14 -0.82 -26.57
C ARG A 453 -32.49 -0.38 -27.09
#